data_AF-A0A259NK32-F1
#
_entry.id   AF-A0A259NK32-F1
#
_cell.length_a   1.000
_cell.length_b   1.000
_cell.length_c   1.000
_cell.angle_alpha   90.00
_cell.angle_beta   90.00
_cell.angle_gamma   90.00
#
_symmetry.space_group_name_H-M   'P 1'
#
loop_
_entity.id
_entity.type
_entity.pdbx_description
1 polymer ?
#
loop_
_entity_poly.entity_id
_entity_poly.type
_entity_poly.pdbx_seq_one_letter_code
_entity_poly.pdbx_strand_id
1 'polypeptide(L)'
;MARAKSTHIEDKVNFLDLISQTPKVMRDIYAQLKIGIISACGATDYGYTDKPDFRIANGYVMIELVPCHDRVLIMLRVDSDQSSITNAQNLNRFANPATQQGKPGHWIEFSVNNINQIQPAIKLIASAYQYRTQNPW
;
A
#
# COMPACT_ATOMS: atom_id res chain seq x y z
N MET A 1 18.41 -15.48 21.94
CA MET A 1 17.80 -15.08 20.66
C MET A 1 16.41 -15.71 20.51
N ALA A 2 15.37 -15.15 21.16
CA ALA A 2 14.01 -15.73 21.15
C ALA A 2 12.92 -14.65 21.27
N ARG A 3 12.85 -13.71 20.32
CA ARG A 3 11.79 -12.67 20.30
C ARG A 3 11.17 -12.37 18.93
N ALA A 4 11.81 -12.70 17.81
CA ALA A 4 11.27 -12.37 16.49
C ALA A 4 9.91 -13.06 16.20
N LYS A 5 9.78 -14.37 16.52
CA LYS A 5 8.55 -15.13 16.23
C LYS A 5 7.27 -14.62 16.94
N SER A 6 7.38 -13.96 18.09
CA SER A 6 6.20 -13.47 18.87
C SER A 6 5.61 -12.22 18.23
N THR A 7 6.45 -11.25 17.89
CA THR A 7 6.03 -9.97 17.32
C THR A 7 5.31 -10.13 15.98
N HIS A 8 5.73 -11.09 15.14
CA HIS A 8 5.07 -11.36 13.85
C HIS A 8 3.65 -11.90 13.98
N ILE A 9 3.38 -12.70 15.01
CA ILE A 9 2.04 -13.24 15.25
C ILE A 9 1.16 -12.13 15.80
N GLU A 10 1.67 -11.32 16.73
CA GLU A 10 0.98 -10.17 17.29
C GLU A 10 0.58 -9.14 16.21
N ASP A 11 1.50 -8.76 15.32
CA ASP A 11 1.20 -7.81 14.23
C ASP A 11 0.17 -8.36 13.23
N LYS A 12 0.19 -9.67 12.97
CA LYS A 12 -0.83 -10.33 12.15
C LYS A 12 -2.19 -10.35 12.83
N VAL A 13 -2.24 -10.68 14.11
CA VAL A 13 -3.50 -10.67 14.87
C VAL A 13 -4.06 -9.25 14.91
N ASN A 14 -3.23 -8.25 15.22
CA ASN A 14 -3.61 -6.84 15.21
C ASN A 14 -4.16 -6.40 13.86
N PHE A 15 -3.56 -6.86 12.74
CA PHE A 15 -4.05 -6.54 11.41
C PHE A 15 -5.36 -7.25 11.06
N LEU A 16 -5.50 -8.53 11.44
CA LEU A 16 -6.76 -9.27 11.26
C LEU A 16 -7.88 -8.66 12.09
N ASP A 17 -7.56 -8.20 13.31
CA ASP A 17 -8.48 -7.47 14.18
C ASP A 17 -8.87 -6.12 13.57
N LEU A 18 -7.90 -5.38 13.00
CA LEU A 18 -8.17 -4.14 12.26
C LEU A 18 -9.13 -4.39 11.09
N ILE A 19 -8.89 -5.43 10.28
CA ILE A 19 -9.78 -5.82 9.18
C ILE A 19 -11.17 -6.22 9.72
N SER A 20 -11.24 -6.99 10.80
CA SER A 20 -12.52 -7.47 11.34
C SER A 20 -13.40 -6.33 11.86
N GLN A 21 -12.78 -5.29 12.43
CA GLN A 21 -13.43 -4.07 12.94
C GLN A 21 -13.71 -3.03 11.84
N THR A 22 -13.13 -3.19 10.65
CA THR A 22 -13.36 -2.30 9.51
C THR A 22 -14.77 -2.53 8.91
N PRO A 23 -15.54 -1.47 8.60
CA PRO A 23 -16.85 -1.60 7.96
C PRO A 23 -16.78 -2.39 6.65
N LYS A 24 -17.84 -3.14 6.35
CA LYS A 24 -17.89 -4.02 5.16
C LYS A 24 -17.51 -3.27 3.87
N VAL A 25 -17.99 -2.04 3.68
CA VAL A 25 -17.68 -1.23 2.49
C VAL A 25 -16.18 -0.98 2.36
N MET A 26 -15.49 -0.65 3.46
CA MET A 26 -14.04 -0.43 3.44
C MET A 26 -13.25 -1.73 3.24
N ARG A 27 -13.73 -2.85 3.80
CA ARG A 27 -13.15 -4.17 3.50
C ARG A 27 -13.28 -4.53 2.02
N ASP A 28 -14.43 -4.26 1.41
CA ASP A 28 -14.68 -4.53 -0.01
C ASP A 28 -13.77 -3.67 -0.90
N ILE A 29 -13.58 -2.38 -0.56
CA ILE A 29 -12.63 -1.49 -1.24
C ILE A 29 -11.20 -2.01 -1.10
N TYR A 30 -10.78 -2.39 0.11
CA TYR A 30 -9.45 -2.96 0.38
C TYR A 30 -9.20 -4.23 -0.44
N ALA A 31 -10.18 -5.14 -0.50
CA ALA A 31 -10.08 -6.38 -1.27
C ALA A 31 -9.97 -6.12 -2.78
N GLN A 32 -10.77 -5.18 -3.31
CA GLN A 32 -10.72 -4.79 -4.72
C GLN A 32 -9.41 -4.10 -5.10
N LEU A 33 -8.90 -3.20 -4.26
CA LEU A 33 -7.57 -2.60 -4.43
C LEU A 33 -6.50 -3.69 -4.47
N LYS A 34 -6.52 -4.61 -3.50
CA LYS A 34 -5.57 -5.72 -3.43
C LYS A 34 -5.54 -6.55 -4.72
N ILE A 35 -6.70 -7.04 -5.17
CA ILE A 35 -6.80 -7.87 -6.38
C ILE A 35 -6.39 -7.07 -7.62
N GLY A 36 -6.87 -5.83 -7.74
CA GLY A 36 -6.58 -4.97 -8.88
C GLY A 36 -5.12 -4.60 -9.01
N ILE A 37 -4.44 -4.29 -7.90
CA ILE A 37 -3.01 -3.99 -7.86
C ILE A 37 -2.18 -5.20 -8.31
N ILE A 38 -2.50 -6.40 -7.79
CA ILE A 38 -1.81 -7.65 -8.17
C ILE A 38 -1.92 -7.88 -9.68
N SER A 39 -3.15 -7.80 -10.20
CA SER A 39 -3.41 -7.99 -11.62
C SER A 39 -2.69 -6.94 -12.48
N ALA A 40 -2.72 -5.67 -12.08
CA ALA A 40 -2.15 -4.58 -12.88
C ALA A 40 -0.62 -4.56 -12.87
N CYS A 41 0.01 -4.99 -11.78
CA CYS A 41 1.47 -5.06 -11.68
C CYS A 41 2.04 -6.37 -12.24
N GLY A 42 1.20 -7.33 -12.67
CA GLY A 42 1.69 -8.66 -13.09
C GLY A 42 2.52 -9.35 -12.01
N ALA A 43 2.27 -9.00 -10.75
CA ALA A 43 3.07 -9.44 -9.61
C ALA A 43 2.70 -10.88 -9.24
N THR A 44 3.66 -11.79 -9.32
CA THR A 44 3.49 -13.19 -8.94
C THR A 44 3.79 -13.46 -7.47
N ASP A 45 4.49 -12.54 -6.79
CA ASP A 45 5.02 -12.79 -5.45
C ASP A 45 4.51 -11.81 -4.38
N TYR A 46 4.10 -12.39 -3.26
CA TYR A 46 3.84 -11.72 -2.00
C TYR A 46 5.14 -11.72 -1.21
N GLY A 47 5.84 -10.59 -1.19
CA GLY A 47 6.92 -10.42 -0.23
C GLY A 47 6.33 -10.47 1.17
N TYR A 48 6.45 -11.61 1.85
CA TYR A 48 6.30 -11.71 3.29
C TYR A 48 7.26 -10.68 3.91
N THR A 49 6.72 -9.59 4.42
CA THR A 49 7.41 -8.76 5.40
C THR A 49 6.68 -8.83 6.72
N ASP A 50 7.41 -8.56 7.78
CA ASP A 50 7.06 -8.71 9.18
C ASP A 50 5.96 -7.74 9.66
N LYS A 51 5.15 -7.20 8.75
CA LYS A 51 4.25 -6.07 8.93
C LYS A 51 3.01 -6.24 8.05
N PRO A 52 1.91 -5.52 8.32
CA PRO A 52 0.73 -5.46 7.43
C PRO A 52 0.99 -4.75 6.09
N ASP A 53 2.17 -4.95 5.52
CA ASP A 53 2.65 -4.30 4.31
C ASP A 53 2.30 -5.13 3.07
N PHE A 54 2.07 -4.46 1.96
CA PHE A 54 1.88 -5.07 0.65
C PHE A 54 3.16 -4.94 -0.17
N ARG A 55 4.13 -5.82 0.06
CA ARG A 55 5.35 -5.79 -0.74
C ARG A 55 5.14 -6.55 -2.05
N ILE A 56 5.06 -5.82 -3.15
CA ILE A 56 5.22 -6.41 -4.49
C ILE A 56 6.72 -6.62 -4.70
N ALA A 57 7.18 -7.83 -4.35
CA ALA A 57 8.59 -8.16 -4.34
C ALA A 57 9.02 -8.72 -5.71
N ASN A 58 9.24 -7.83 -6.67
CA ASN A 58 10.31 -7.99 -7.67
C ASN A 58 11.35 -6.88 -7.43
N GLY A 59 11.70 -6.63 -6.15
CA GLY A 59 12.82 -5.76 -5.77
C GLY A 59 12.56 -4.25 -5.65
N TYR A 60 11.42 -3.69 -6.10
CA TYR A 60 11.47 -2.26 -6.42
C TYR A 60 10.31 -1.32 -6.03
N VAL A 61 9.07 -1.77 -5.75
CA VAL A 61 8.00 -0.88 -5.24
C VAL A 61 7.39 -1.43 -3.96
N MET A 62 7.34 -0.59 -2.91
CA MET A 62 6.68 -0.91 -1.64
C MET A 62 5.33 -0.21 -1.60
N ILE A 63 4.26 -0.98 -1.40
CA ILE A 63 2.92 -0.46 -1.18
C ILE A 63 2.47 -0.94 0.20
N GLU A 64 1.71 -0.14 0.91
CA GLU A 64 1.02 -0.57 2.12
C GLU A 64 -0.43 -0.14 1.99
N LEU A 65 -1.36 -1.08 2.21
CA LEU A 65 -2.79 -0.79 2.27
C LEU A 65 -3.23 -1.02 3.70
N VAL A 66 -3.69 0.05 4.36
CA VAL A 66 -4.18 0.00 5.73
C VAL A 66 -5.69 0.26 5.69
N PRO A 67 -6.52 -0.76 5.97
CA PRO A 67 -7.95 -0.56 6.09
C PRO A 67 -8.24 0.21 7.37
N CYS A 68 -8.81 1.41 7.22
CA CYS A 68 -9.30 2.23 8.32
C CYS A 68 -10.84 2.21 8.34
N HIS A 69 -11.43 2.77 9.39
CA HIS A 69 -12.89 2.76 9.56
C HIS A 69 -13.64 3.45 8.41
N ASP A 70 -13.10 4.53 7.85
CA ASP A 70 -13.77 5.37 6.85
C ASP A 70 -13.06 5.44 5.49
N ARG A 71 -11.90 4.78 5.36
CA ARG A 71 -11.07 4.81 4.15
C ARG A 71 -10.09 3.64 4.14
N VAL A 72 -9.49 3.37 2.99
CA VAL A 72 -8.27 2.57 2.89
C VAL A 72 -7.11 3.52 2.66
N LEU A 73 -6.20 3.63 3.63
CA LEU A 73 -4.96 4.38 3.48
C LEU A 73 -4.00 3.57 2.61
N ILE A 74 -3.33 4.26 1.69
CA ILE A 74 -2.36 3.71 0.76
C ILE A 74 -1.06 4.49 0.93
N MET A 75 0.01 3.79 1.28
CA MET A 75 1.36 4.34 1.32
C MET A 75 2.17 3.69 0.20
N LEU A 76 2.68 4.49 -0.74
CA LEU A 76 3.43 4.03 -1.90
C LEU A 76 4.84 4.62 -1.86
N ARG A 77 5.87 3.80 -1.74
CA ARG A 77 7.26 4.27 -1.78
C ARG A 77 7.71 4.53 -3.22
N VAL A 78 8.20 5.75 -3.46
CA VAL A 78 8.69 6.28 -4.75
C VAL A 78 10.09 6.88 -4.57
N ASP A 79 11.12 6.06 -4.43
CA ASP A 79 12.47 6.61 -4.33
C ASP A 79 12.90 7.22 -5.67
N SER A 80 13.06 8.55 -5.69
CA SER A 80 13.63 9.44 -6.73
C SER A 80 12.76 9.96 -7.89
N ASP A 81 11.58 9.39 -8.18
CA ASP A 81 10.73 9.90 -9.28
C ASP A 81 9.51 10.70 -8.81
N GLN A 82 9.64 12.03 -8.83
CA GLN A 82 8.57 12.96 -8.47
C GLN A 82 7.47 13.08 -9.54
N SER A 83 7.65 12.54 -10.75
CA SER A 83 6.65 12.68 -11.83
C SER A 83 5.37 11.88 -11.57
N SER A 84 5.49 10.75 -10.86
CA SER A 84 4.37 9.93 -10.37
C SER A 84 3.51 10.65 -9.32
N ILE A 85 4.05 11.67 -8.65
CA ILE A 85 3.37 12.47 -7.62
C ILE A 85 2.25 13.31 -8.27
N THR A 86 2.42 13.82 -9.49
CA THR A 86 1.45 14.73 -10.12
C THR A 86 0.10 14.05 -10.43
N ASN A 87 0.09 12.73 -10.68
CA ASN A 87 -1.14 11.98 -11.02
C ASN A 87 -2.04 11.63 -9.82
N ALA A 88 -1.58 11.83 -8.58
CA ALA A 88 -2.38 11.55 -7.40
C ALA A 88 -3.31 12.71 -6.98
N GLN A 89 -3.47 13.75 -7.83
CA GLN A 89 -4.31 14.92 -7.53
C GLN A 89 -5.81 14.59 -7.35
N ASN A 90 -6.28 13.47 -7.92
CA ASN A 90 -7.67 13.01 -7.79
C ASN A 90 -7.92 12.08 -6.59
N LEU A 91 -6.89 11.87 -5.74
CA LEU A 91 -6.97 11.02 -4.56
C LEU A 91 -6.84 11.89 -3.30
N ASN A 92 -7.51 11.49 -2.22
CA ASN A 92 -7.44 12.21 -0.95
C ASN A 92 -6.01 12.09 -0.40
N ARG A 93 -5.19 13.14 -0.57
CA ARG A 93 -3.81 13.21 -0.04
C ARG A 93 -3.84 13.57 1.45
N PHE A 94 -2.98 12.93 2.23
CA PHE A 94 -2.83 13.20 3.67
C PHE A 94 -1.43 13.67 4.02
N ALA A 95 -1.30 14.27 5.20
CA ALA A 95 -0.02 14.65 5.79
C ALA A 95 0.80 13.40 6.13
N ASN A 96 1.77 13.07 5.27
CA ASN A 96 2.74 11.97 5.29
C ASN A 96 2.94 11.19 6.63
N PRO A 97 2.03 10.27 7.06
CA PRO A 97 2.27 9.35 8.17
C PRO A 97 3.56 8.53 8.07
N ALA A 98 4.02 8.14 6.88
CA ALA A 98 5.29 7.43 6.71
C ALA A 98 6.49 8.31 7.11
N THR A 99 6.47 9.60 6.72
CA THR A 99 7.48 10.58 7.15
C THR A 99 7.39 10.86 8.65
N GLN A 100 6.19 10.96 9.20
CA GLN A 100 5.98 11.16 10.65
C GLN A 100 6.47 9.97 11.49
N GLN A 101 6.41 8.76 10.94
CA GLN A 101 6.93 7.54 11.55
C GLN A 101 8.41 7.28 11.27
N GLY A 102 9.11 8.23 10.61
CA GLY A 102 10.53 8.11 10.29
C GLY A 102 10.86 6.99 9.30
N LYS A 103 9.90 6.56 8.47
CA LYS A 103 10.15 5.54 7.45
C LYS A 103 11.16 6.08 6.41
N PRO A 104 12.25 5.35 6.12
CA PRO A 104 13.20 5.77 5.10
C PRO A 104 12.56 5.72 3.70
N GLY A 105 13.01 6.63 2.82
CA GLY A 105 12.53 6.76 1.44
C GLY A 105 11.49 7.86 1.25
N HIS A 106 11.12 8.11 0.00
CA HIS A 106 10.04 9.03 -0.35
C HIS A 106 8.73 8.25 -0.50
N TRP A 107 7.67 8.73 0.14
CA TRP A 107 6.37 8.07 0.16
C TRP A 107 5.27 8.99 -0.39
N ILE A 108 4.39 8.43 -1.21
CA ILE A 108 3.12 9.03 -1.61
C ILE A 108 2.04 8.41 -0.74
N GLU A 109 1.43 9.26 0.08
CA GLU A 109 0.28 8.89 0.90
C GLU A 109 -1.03 9.40 0.29
N PHE A 110 -1.99 8.48 0.13
CA PHE A 110 -3.34 8.81 -0.30
C PHE A 110 -4.35 7.81 0.27
N SER A 111 -5.65 8.13 0.22
CA SER A 111 -6.69 7.16 0.59
C SER A 111 -7.76 6.98 -0.46
N VAL A 112 -8.39 5.82 -0.42
CA VAL A 112 -9.58 5.46 -1.19
C VAL A 112 -10.72 5.22 -0.21
N ASN A 113 -11.79 6.00 -0.31
CA ASN A 113 -13.02 5.81 0.48
C ASN A 113 -14.26 5.59 -0.40
N ASN A 114 -14.10 5.61 -1.72
CA ASN A 114 -15.17 5.41 -2.69
C ASN A 114 -14.73 4.42 -3.79
N ILE A 115 -15.66 3.61 -4.29
CA ILE A 115 -15.42 2.65 -5.37
C ILE A 115 -14.87 3.30 -6.65
N ASN A 116 -15.29 4.54 -6.95
CA ASN A 116 -14.83 5.27 -8.14
C ASN A 116 -13.35 5.67 -8.07
N GLN A 117 -12.75 5.66 -6.88
CA GLN A 117 -11.33 5.98 -6.66
C GLN A 117 -10.43 4.73 -6.80
N ILE A 118 -10.99 3.52 -6.84
CA ILE A 118 -10.22 2.26 -6.92
C ILE A 118 -9.41 2.19 -8.21
N GLN A 119 -10.04 2.44 -9.36
CA GLN A 119 -9.35 2.38 -10.66
C GLN A 119 -8.24 3.45 -10.80
N PRO A 120 -8.48 4.73 -10.44
CA PRO A 120 -7.42 5.73 -10.36
C PRO A 120 -6.24 5.30 -9.45
N ALA A 121 -6.53 4.76 -8.27
CA ALA A 121 -5.51 4.28 -7.33
C ALA A 121 -4.67 3.14 -7.92
N ILE A 122 -5.31 2.13 -8.53
CA ILE A 122 -4.63 1.01 -9.19
C ILE A 122 -3.74 1.52 -10.32
N LYS A 123 -4.23 2.45 -11.16
CA LYS A 123 -3.44 3.02 -12.26
C LYS A 123 -2.19 3.74 -11.75
N LEU A 124 -2.32 4.55 -10.71
CA LEU A 124 -1.18 5.26 -10.10
C LEU A 124 -0.11 4.27 -9.61
N ILE A 125 -0.53 3.24 -8.88
CA ILE A 125 0.36 2.21 -8.34
C ILE A 125 1.03 1.42 -9.47
N ALA A 126 0.26 1.02 -10.49
CA ALA A 126 0.78 0.29 -11.64
C ALA A 126 1.78 1.13 -12.45
N SER A 127 1.55 2.43 -12.62
CA SER A 127 2.52 3.33 -13.25
C SER A 127 3.82 3.43 -12.45
N ALA A 128 3.73 3.57 -11.13
CA ALA A 128 4.92 3.57 -10.27
C ALA A 128 5.69 2.24 -10.36
N TYR A 129 4.96 1.12 -10.39
CA TYR A 129 5.53 -0.21 -10.60
C TYR A 129 6.22 -0.36 -11.97
N GLN A 130 5.59 0.08 -13.05
CA GLN A 130 6.13 0.02 -14.41
C GLN A 130 7.39 0.87 -14.57
N TYR A 131 7.36 2.13 -14.12
CA TYR A 131 8.52 3.02 -14.17
C TYR A 131 9.73 2.39 -13.50
N ARG A 132 9.50 1.80 -12.33
CA ARG A 132 10.56 1.20 -11.54
C ARG A 132 11.06 -0.14 -12.11
N THR A 133 10.20 -0.90 -12.77
CA THR A 133 10.62 -2.10 -13.51
C THR A 133 11.58 -1.72 -14.66
N GLN A 134 11.41 -0.55 -15.27
CA GLN A 134 12.28 -0.05 -16.35
C GLN A 134 13.58 0.60 -15.85
N ASN A 135 13.59 1.06 -14.60
CA ASN A 135 14.74 1.71 -13.99
C ASN A 135 15.06 0.99 -12.66
N PRO A 136 15.83 -0.11 -12.65
CA PRO A 136 16.20 -0.88 -11.44
C PRO A 136 17.20 -0.13 -10.53
N TRP A 137 17.57 -0.72 -9.37
CA TRP A 137 18.67 -0.23 -8.51
C TRP A 137 20.02 -0.56 -9.14
#